data_AF-A0A957J541-F1
#
_entry.id   AF-A0A957J541-F1
#
_cell.length_a   1.000
_cell.length_b   1.000
_cell.length_c   1.000
_cell.angle_alpha   90.00
_cell.angle_beta   90.00
_cell.angle_gamma   90.00
#
_symmetry.space_group_name_H-M   'P 1'
#
loop_
_entity.id
_entity.type
_entity.pdbx_description
1 polymer ?
#
loop_
_entity_poly.entity_id
_entity_poly.type
_entity_poly.pdbx_seq_one_letter_code
_entity_poly.pdbx_strand_id
1 'polypeptide(L)'
;MNPTANLETALNEVQTAYQLGLPPESVAAQLRKLAQTTYKPALPLFLDGLSSEHAAWRSQCLLLVGLHYDLQGNTLALDKIRDILRHDPDRQLRSKAAEMLALHSEWPDHALRSAMENDPDNGVCYAACQAILELLG
;
A
#
# COMPACT_ATOMS: atom_id res chain seq x y z
N MET A 1 14.97 -25.09 -13.14
CA MET A 1 14.86 -23.62 -13.24
C MET A 1 15.18 -23.03 -11.88
N ASN A 2 16.07 -22.04 -11.81
CA ASN A 2 16.41 -21.39 -10.54
C ASN A 2 15.24 -20.49 -10.10
N PRO A 3 14.61 -20.71 -8.92
CA PRO A 3 13.45 -19.92 -8.47
C PRO A 3 13.72 -18.41 -8.40
N THR A 4 14.97 -18.00 -8.09
CA THR A 4 15.34 -16.58 -7.97
C THR A 4 15.38 -15.87 -9.32
N ALA A 5 15.93 -16.50 -10.36
CA ALA A 5 15.95 -15.95 -11.71
C ALA A 5 14.52 -15.65 -12.23
N ASN A 6 13.55 -16.47 -11.81
CA ASN A 6 12.14 -16.29 -12.17
C ASN A 6 11.45 -15.13 -11.41
N LEU A 7 12.01 -14.65 -10.30
CA LEU A 7 11.52 -13.47 -9.57
C LEU A 7 12.17 -12.18 -10.09
N GLU A 8 13.44 -12.23 -10.46
CA GLU A 8 14.13 -11.10 -11.11
C GLU A 8 13.49 -10.75 -12.46
N THR A 9 13.17 -11.75 -13.29
CA THR A 9 12.42 -11.50 -14.54
C THR A 9 11.06 -10.87 -14.27
N ALA A 10 10.31 -11.38 -13.29
CA ALA A 10 9.02 -10.81 -12.92
C ALA A 10 9.14 -9.36 -12.43
N LEU A 11 10.17 -9.03 -11.65
CA LEU A 11 10.44 -7.66 -11.22
C LEU A 11 10.74 -6.74 -12.40
N ASN A 12 11.59 -7.17 -13.34
CA ASN A 12 11.93 -6.39 -14.53
C ASN A 12 10.71 -6.11 -15.41
N GLU A 13 9.82 -7.09 -15.57
CA GLU A 13 8.56 -6.94 -16.32
C GLU A 13 7.63 -5.90 -15.66
N VAL A 14 7.47 -5.96 -14.34
CA VAL A 14 6.66 -4.99 -13.59
C VAL A 14 7.27 -3.59 -13.66
N GLN A 15 8.59 -3.46 -13.50
CA GLN A 15 9.29 -2.18 -13.62
C GLN A 15 9.08 -1.57 -15.01
N THR A 16 9.21 -2.38 -16.06
CA THR A 16 9.00 -1.93 -17.44
C THR A 16 7.56 -1.45 -17.63
N ALA A 17 6.56 -2.21 -17.18
CA ALA A 17 5.16 -1.81 -17.27
C ALA A 17 4.88 -0.52 -16.50
N TYR A 18 5.43 -0.37 -15.30
CA TYR A 18 5.31 0.84 -14.48
C TYR A 18 5.91 2.07 -15.18
N GLN A 19 7.12 1.95 -15.72
CA GLN A 19 7.80 3.03 -16.45
C GLN A 19 7.08 3.44 -17.74
N LEU A 20 6.46 2.48 -18.42
CA LEU A 20 5.66 2.73 -19.63
C LEU A 20 4.26 3.26 -19.33
N GLY A 21 3.87 3.42 -18.06
CA GLY A 21 2.54 3.86 -17.66
C GLY A 21 1.45 2.83 -18.02
N LEU A 22 1.82 1.56 -18.20
CA LEU A 22 0.85 0.51 -18.48
C LEU A 22 0.02 0.22 -17.23
N PRO A 23 -1.25 -0.17 -17.39
CA PRO A 23 -2.10 -0.53 -16.26
C PRO A 23 -1.51 -1.75 -15.51
N PRO A 24 -1.54 -1.78 -14.16
CA PRO A 24 -0.97 -2.88 -13.38
C PRO A 24 -1.59 -4.25 -13.71
N GLU A 25 -2.82 -4.27 -14.24
CA GLU A 25 -3.52 -5.46 -14.72
C GLU A 25 -2.72 -6.21 -15.81
N SER A 26 -1.95 -5.48 -16.61
CA SER A 26 -1.10 -6.05 -17.66
C SER A 26 0.04 -6.92 -17.11
N VAL A 27 0.42 -6.73 -15.85
CA VAL A 27 1.48 -7.46 -15.12
C VAL A 27 0.98 -8.05 -13.80
N ALA A 28 -0.34 -8.30 -13.67
CA ALA A 28 -0.96 -8.72 -12.42
C ALA A 28 -0.41 -10.05 -11.87
N ALA A 29 -0.06 -10.99 -12.76
CA ALA A 29 0.50 -12.28 -12.36
C ALA A 29 1.87 -12.11 -11.70
N GLN A 30 2.72 -11.27 -12.29
CA GLN A 30 4.06 -10.93 -11.79
C GLN A 30 3.95 -10.19 -10.46
N LEU A 31 3.09 -9.18 -10.36
CA LEU A 31 2.83 -8.44 -9.14
C LEU A 31 2.44 -9.36 -7.97
N ARG A 32 1.45 -10.23 -8.19
CA ARG A 32 1.01 -11.20 -7.17
C ARG A 32 2.14 -12.12 -6.76
N LYS A 33 2.89 -12.66 -7.72
CA LYS A 33 4.02 -13.55 -7.45
C LYS A 33 5.10 -12.89 -6.60
N LEU A 34 5.47 -11.65 -6.92
CA LEU A 34 6.46 -10.88 -6.16
C LEU A 34 5.98 -10.62 -4.72
N ALA A 35 4.72 -10.24 -4.55
CA ALA A 35 4.15 -9.95 -3.23
C ALA A 35 3.95 -11.21 -2.39
N GLN A 36 3.36 -12.28 -2.94
CA GLN A 36 3.14 -13.55 -2.24
C GLN A 36 4.44 -14.22 -1.77
N THR A 37 5.55 -13.96 -2.46
CA THR A 37 6.88 -14.44 -2.07
C THR A 37 7.63 -13.43 -1.18
N THR A 38 7.02 -12.30 -0.84
CA THR A 38 7.63 -11.22 -0.05
C THR A 38 8.99 -10.81 -0.59
N TYR A 39 9.12 -10.77 -1.92
CA TYR A 39 10.39 -10.59 -2.60
C TYR A 39 10.96 -9.19 -2.35
N LYS A 40 11.86 -9.08 -1.36
CA LYS A 40 12.40 -7.80 -0.86
C LYS A 40 12.85 -6.81 -1.94
N PRO A 41 13.51 -7.22 -3.05
CA PRO A 41 13.89 -6.28 -4.11
C PRO A 41 12.72 -5.59 -4.81
N ALA A 42 11.49 -6.12 -4.73
CA ALA A 42 10.30 -5.49 -5.30
C ALA A 42 9.71 -4.39 -4.39
N LEU A 43 10.03 -4.39 -3.09
CA LEU A 43 9.45 -3.44 -2.14
C LEU A 43 9.68 -1.97 -2.54
N PRO A 44 10.90 -1.53 -2.97
CA PRO A 44 11.10 -0.15 -3.40
C PRO A 44 10.16 0.28 -4.53
N LEU A 45 9.92 -0.60 -5.51
CA LEU A 45 8.98 -0.33 -6.61
C LEU A 45 7.55 -0.19 -6.10
N PHE A 46 7.12 -1.04 -5.17
CA PHE A 46 5.78 -0.93 -4.61
C PHE A 46 5.61 0.34 -3.78
N LEU A 47 6.63 0.73 -3.00
CA LEU A 47 6.61 1.99 -2.25
C LEU A 47 6.62 3.22 -3.18
N ASP A 48 7.30 3.15 -4.31
CA ASP A 48 7.23 4.19 -5.35
C ASP A 48 5.82 4.25 -5.95
N GLY A 49 5.23 3.10 -6.24
CA GLY A 49 3.85 2.97 -6.73
C GLY A 49 2.78 3.60 -5.85
N LEU A 50 2.98 3.67 -4.52
CA LEU A 50 2.08 4.38 -3.59
C LEU A 50 1.97 5.89 -3.90
N SER A 51 2.96 6.46 -4.56
CA SER A 51 3.01 7.88 -4.95
C SER A 51 2.76 8.08 -6.45
N SER A 52 2.35 7.05 -7.18
CA SER A 52 2.08 7.13 -8.62
C SER A 52 0.95 8.11 -8.93
N GLU A 53 1.03 8.82 -10.05
CA GLU A 53 -0.09 9.64 -10.56
C GLU A 53 -1.31 8.77 -10.94
N HIS A 54 -1.08 7.50 -11.29
CA HIS A 54 -2.12 6.55 -11.67
C HIS A 54 -2.75 5.89 -10.44
N ALA A 55 -4.05 6.15 -10.23
CA ALA A 55 -4.80 5.58 -9.10
C ALA A 55 -4.77 4.05 -9.05
N ALA A 56 -4.79 3.37 -10.20
CA ALA A 56 -4.69 1.91 -10.27
C ALA A 56 -3.38 1.39 -9.67
N TRP A 57 -2.26 2.06 -9.95
CA TRP A 57 -0.97 1.71 -9.37
C TRP A 57 -0.93 1.99 -7.87
N ARG A 58 -1.43 3.14 -7.40
CA ARG A 58 -1.51 3.43 -5.95
C ARG A 58 -2.32 2.36 -5.22
N SER A 59 -3.48 2.01 -5.76
CA SER A 59 -4.37 0.98 -5.19
C SER A 59 -3.72 -0.39 -5.16
N GLN A 60 -3.18 -0.84 -6.29
CA GLN A 60 -2.56 -2.14 -6.38
C GLN A 60 -1.33 -2.25 -5.46
N CYS A 61 -0.50 -1.21 -5.41
CA CYS A 61 0.68 -1.20 -4.53
C CYS A 61 0.30 -1.12 -3.05
N LEU A 62 -0.71 -0.34 -2.67
CA LEU A 62 -1.19 -0.27 -1.28
C LEU A 62 -1.63 -1.65 -0.78
N LEU A 63 -2.42 -2.36 -1.58
CA LEU A 63 -2.86 -3.72 -1.25
C LEU A 63 -1.69 -4.70 -1.18
N LEU A 64 -0.76 -4.67 -2.14
CA LEU A 64 0.36 -5.61 -2.15
C LEU A 64 1.30 -5.38 -0.96
N VAL A 65 1.61 -4.13 -0.64
CA VAL A 65 2.50 -3.77 0.46
C VAL A 65 1.83 -4.10 1.79
N GLY A 66 0.62 -3.61 2.03
CA GLY A 66 -0.04 -3.78 3.33
C GLY A 66 -0.54 -5.20 3.63
N LEU A 67 -0.74 -6.07 2.62
CA LEU A 67 -1.17 -7.46 2.88
C LEU A 67 -0.02 -8.47 2.92
N HIS A 68 1.10 -8.19 2.26
CA HIS A 68 2.16 -9.18 2.11
C HIS A 68 3.48 -8.81 2.80
N TYR A 69 3.73 -7.54 3.04
CA TYR A 69 4.98 -7.12 3.69
C TYR A 69 4.71 -6.80 5.15
N ASP A 70 5.62 -7.24 6.02
CA ASP A 70 5.71 -6.74 7.38
C ASP A 70 6.31 -5.34 7.34
N LEU A 71 5.53 -4.34 7.78
CA LEU A 71 5.93 -2.94 7.77
C LEU A 71 6.30 -2.43 9.17
N GLN A 72 6.34 -3.30 10.19
CA GLN A 72 6.73 -2.90 11.54
C GLN A 72 8.13 -2.27 11.51
N GLY A 73 8.23 -1.05 12.04
CA GLY A 73 9.47 -0.26 12.03
C GLY A 73 9.89 0.31 10.67
N ASN A 74 9.15 0.04 9.58
CA ASN A 74 9.41 0.64 8.27
C ASN A 74 8.72 2.00 8.16
N THR A 75 9.34 3.02 8.75
CA THR A 75 8.78 4.38 8.81
C THR A 75 8.46 4.96 7.43
N LEU A 76 9.30 4.72 6.42
CA LEU A 76 9.06 5.20 5.06
C LEU A 76 7.77 4.62 4.45
N ALA A 77 7.54 3.31 4.63
CA ALA A 77 6.32 2.67 4.13
C ALA A 77 5.09 3.20 4.87
N LEU A 78 5.15 3.28 6.20
CA LEU A 78 4.05 3.79 7.02
C LEU A 78 3.73 5.26 6.68
N ASP A 79 4.73 6.11 6.48
CA ASP A 79 4.53 7.52 6.14
C ASP A 79 3.86 7.68 4.77
N LYS A 80 4.23 6.86 3.77
CA LYS A 80 3.53 6.82 2.49
C LYS A 80 2.07 6.39 2.61
N ILE A 81 1.77 5.40 3.46
CA ILE A 81 0.39 4.98 3.72
C ILE A 81 -0.39 6.10 4.43
N ARG A 82 0.23 6.77 5.42
CA ARG A 82 -0.37 7.94 6.09
C ARG A 82 -0.63 9.09 5.11
N ASP A 83 0.25 9.29 4.13
CA ASP A 83 0.04 10.32 3.11
C ASP A 83 -1.11 9.97 2.16
N ILE A 84 -1.30 8.70 1.80
CA ILE A 84 -2.50 8.24 1.10
C ILE A 84 -3.74 8.55 1.94
N LEU A 85 -3.75 8.15 3.22
CA LEU A 85 -4.89 8.40 4.12
C LEU A 85 -5.24 9.89 4.25
N ARG A 86 -4.25 10.79 4.20
CA ARG A 86 -4.51 12.23 4.34
C ARG A 86 -4.92 12.93 3.05
N HIS A 87 -4.35 12.51 1.91
CA HIS A 87 -4.33 13.35 0.72
C HIS A 87 -4.80 12.67 -0.56
N ASP A 88 -4.97 11.34 -0.58
CA ASP A 88 -5.39 10.68 -1.82
C ASP A 88 -6.80 11.15 -2.22
N PRO A 89 -7.01 11.60 -3.47
CA PRO A 89 -8.34 12.02 -3.92
C PRO A 89 -9.37 10.90 -3.87
N ASP A 90 -8.95 9.64 -3.95
CA ASP A 90 -9.85 8.50 -3.90
C ASP A 90 -10.17 8.08 -2.46
N ARG A 91 -11.42 8.27 -2.05
CA ARG A 91 -11.91 7.87 -0.73
C ARG A 91 -11.71 6.38 -0.43
N GLN A 92 -11.78 5.50 -1.43
CA GLN A 92 -11.59 4.06 -1.23
C GLN A 92 -10.13 3.76 -0.88
N LEU A 93 -9.20 4.45 -1.52
CA LEU A 93 -7.78 4.38 -1.19
C LEU A 93 -7.50 4.91 0.22
N ARG A 94 -8.12 6.03 0.61
CA ARG A 94 -8.00 6.56 1.98
C ARG A 94 -8.54 5.57 3.03
N SER A 95 -9.74 5.00 2.83
CA SER A 95 -10.28 3.96 3.71
C SER A 95 -9.35 2.75 3.79
N LYS A 96 -8.82 2.28 2.66
CA LYS A 96 -7.91 1.14 2.64
C LYS A 96 -6.59 1.45 3.36
N ALA A 97 -6.09 2.68 3.24
CA ALA A 97 -4.89 3.10 3.96
C ALA A 97 -5.10 3.09 5.48
N ALA A 98 -6.29 3.47 5.96
CA ALA A 98 -6.64 3.32 7.38
C ALA A 98 -6.58 1.85 7.84
N GLU A 99 -7.16 0.93 7.05
CA GLU A 99 -7.08 -0.52 7.34
C GLU A 99 -5.62 -1.01 7.37
N MET A 100 -4.77 -0.58 6.43
CA MET A 100 -3.36 -0.99 6.43
C MET A 100 -2.61 -0.43 7.64
N LEU A 101 -2.94 0.78 8.11
CA LEU A 101 -2.33 1.31 9.34
C LEU A 101 -2.78 0.55 10.59
N ALA A 102 -4.00 0.04 10.65
CA ALA A 102 -4.45 -0.82 11.75
C ALA A 102 -3.59 -2.09 11.89
N LEU A 103 -3.11 -2.63 10.77
CA LEU A 103 -2.32 -3.86 10.73
C LEU A 103 -0.84 -3.65 11.09
N HIS A 104 -0.30 -2.45 10.82
CA HIS A 104 1.15 -2.24 10.79
C HIS A 104 1.65 -1.08 11.66
N SER A 105 0.77 -0.18 12.06
CA SER A 105 1.13 0.96 12.91
C SER A 105 1.00 0.60 14.38
N GLU A 106 1.36 1.56 15.24
CA GLU A 106 1.17 1.46 16.68
C GLU A 106 0.27 2.60 17.15
N TRP A 107 -0.51 2.37 18.21
CA TRP A 107 -1.21 3.46 18.87
C TRP A 107 -0.23 4.27 19.75
N PRO A 108 -0.23 5.61 19.68
CA PRO A 108 -1.10 6.47 18.87
C PRO A 108 -0.62 6.68 17.43
N ASP A 109 -1.54 6.52 16.46
CA ASP A 109 -1.31 6.99 15.09
C ASP A 109 -2.10 8.28 14.83
N HIS A 110 -1.36 9.39 14.69
CA HIS A 110 -1.95 10.71 14.48
C HIS A 110 -2.69 10.86 13.15
N ALA A 111 -2.31 10.11 12.10
CA ALA A 111 -3.01 10.17 10.83
C ALA A 111 -4.40 9.53 10.94
N LEU A 112 -4.49 8.38 11.60
CA LEU A 112 -5.78 7.73 11.89
C LEU A 112 -6.68 8.65 12.72
N ARG A 113 -6.15 9.25 13.78
CA ARG A 113 -6.93 10.19 14.60
C ARG A 113 -7.43 11.38 13.79
N SER A 114 -6.56 11.99 12.99
CA SER A 114 -6.94 13.13 12.15
C SER A 114 -8.02 12.75 11.12
N ALA A 115 -7.92 11.57 10.50
CA ALA A 115 -8.90 11.10 9.53
C ALA A 115 -10.25 10.79 10.18
N MET A 116 -10.26 10.18 11.37
CA MET A 116 -11.49 9.94 12.15
C MET A 116 -12.23 11.25 12.47
N GLU A 117 -11.50 12.30 12.82
CA GLU A 117 -12.08 13.57 13.26
C GLU A 117 -12.44 14.50 12.08
N ASN A 118 -11.69 14.44 10.96
CA ASN A 118 -11.71 15.51 9.95
C ASN A 118 -11.75 15.05 8.48
N ASP A 119 -11.76 13.75 8.15
CA ASP A 119 -11.87 13.36 6.74
C ASP A 119 -13.23 13.83 6.17
N PRO A 120 -13.28 14.38 4.93
CA PRO A 120 -14.55 14.81 4.33
C PRO A 120 -15.51 13.65 4.03
N ASP A 121 -15.02 12.40 3.99
CA ASP A 121 -15.83 11.22 3.71
C ASP A 121 -16.12 10.42 4.98
N ASN A 122 -17.41 10.26 5.32
CA ASN A 122 -17.84 9.52 6.50
C ASN A 122 -17.38 8.05 6.51
N GLY A 123 -17.19 7.43 5.33
CA GLY A 123 -16.68 6.07 5.23
C GLY A 123 -15.21 5.97 5.62
N VAL A 124 -14.42 7.01 5.30
CA VAL A 124 -13.02 7.11 5.75
C VAL A 124 -12.97 7.40 7.25
N CYS A 125 -13.81 8.30 7.78
CA CYS A 125 -13.89 8.54 9.23
C CYS A 125 -14.21 7.26 10.00
N TYR A 126 -15.18 6.47 9.52
CA TYR A 126 -15.54 5.20 10.12
C TYR A 126 -14.39 4.17 10.05
N ALA A 127 -13.74 4.04 8.89
CA ALA A 127 -12.58 3.14 8.73
C ALA A 127 -11.43 3.53 9.67
N ALA A 128 -11.16 4.82 9.84
CA ALA A 128 -10.14 5.31 10.76
C ALA A 128 -10.52 5.04 12.23
N CYS A 129 -11.78 5.23 12.61
CA CYS A 129 -12.27 4.85 13.94
C CYS A 129 -12.08 3.36 14.22
N GLN A 130 -12.48 2.51 13.27
CA GLN A 130 -12.32 1.05 13.37
C GLN A 130 -10.85 0.65 13.52
N ALA A 131 -9.97 1.23 12.70
CA ALA A 131 -8.52 1.02 12.79
C ALA A 131 -7.95 1.42 14.17
N ILE A 132 -8.43 2.52 14.75
CA ILE A 132 -8.02 2.94 16.09
C ILE A 132 -8.44 1.91 17.15
N LEU A 133 -9.68 1.40 17.06
CA LEU A 133 -10.16 0.37 17.98
C LEU A 133 -9.30 -0.89 17.88
N GLU A 134 -8.93 -1.33 16.67
CA GLU A 134 -8.06 -2.48 16.46
C GLU A 134 -6.67 -2.31 17.07
N LEU A 135 -6.10 -1.09 17.02
CA LEU A 135 -4.82 -0.80 17.66
C LEU A 135 -4.88 -0.73 19.20
N LEU A 136 -6.06 -0.53 19.78
CA LEU A 136 -6.27 -0.49 21.23
C LEU A 136 -6.50 -1.88 21.86
N GLY A 137 -6.90 -2.86 21.05
CA GLY A 137 -7.26 -4.23 21.49
C GLY A 137 -8.72 -4.34 21.95
#